data_AF-A0A7K2X7V7-F1
#
_entry.id   AF-A0A7K2X7V7-F1
#
_cell.length_a   1.000
_cell.length_b   1.000
_cell.length_c   1.000
_cell.angle_alpha   90.00
_cell.angle_beta   90.00
_cell.angle_gamma   90.00
#
_symmetry.space_group_name_H-M   'P 1'
#
loop_
_entity.id
_entity.type
_entity.pdbx_description
1 polymer ?
#
loop_
_entity_poly.entity_id
_entity_poly.type
_entity_poly.pdbx_seq_one_letter_code
_entity_poly.pdbx_strand_id
1 'polypeptide(L)'
;MVTTTACDTRERARGALLGLAVGDALGAPAENMRPSEIRRRWGRIEGFVTESPAGTDDTEYAVFSGLLLARHGSALTVRHVERAWHRWIADLDEGPFRGAGFSERGTLENLRRGLAAPISAQHRHAWSDGLAMRAAPF
;
A
#
# COMPACT_ATOMS: atom_id res chain seq x y z
N MET A 1 4.37 -1.46 42.22
CA MET A 1 5.03 -0.82 41.07
C MET A 1 4.72 -1.64 39.84
N VAL A 2 3.85 -1.14 38.96
CA VAL A 2 3.62 -1.76 37.65
C VAL A 2 4.68 -1.16 36.73
N THR A 3 5.71 -1.96 36.41
CA THR A 3 6.65 -1.63 35.35
C THR A 3 5.88 -1.72 34.03
N THR A 4 5.48 -0.56 33.50
CA THR A 4 5.12 -0.43 32.09
C THR A 4 6.37 -0.76 31.28
N THR A 5 6.54 -2.02 30.89
CA THR A 5 7.46 -2.37 29.82
C THR A 5 7.00 -1.59 28.60
N ALA A 6 7.83 -0.62 28.17
CA ALA A 6 7.69 -0.03 26.86
C ALA A 6 7.52 -1.19 25.87
N CYS A 7 6.36 -1.30 25.23
CA CYS A 7 6.17 -2.25 24.14
C CYS A 7 7.36 -2.07 23.21
N ASP A 8 8.17 -3.14 23.09
CA ASP A 8 9.41 -3.19 22.32
C ASP A 8 9.16 -2.51 20.96
N THR A 9 10.05 -1.62 20.55
CA THR A 9 9.98 -0.94 19.24
C THR A 9 9.71 -1.95 18.12
N ARG A 10 10.26 -3.16 18.23
CA ARG A 10 9.98 -4.27 17.33
C ARG A 10 8.52 -4.71 17.31
N GLU A 11 7.91 -4.87 18.47
CA GLU A 11 6.49 -5.26 18.60
C GLU A 11 5.57 -4.15 18.09
N ARG A 12 5.93 -2.88 18.28
CA ARG A 12 5.23 -1.74 17.69
C ARG A 12 5.33 -1.74 16.16
N ALA A 13 6.53 -1.94 15.60
CA ALA A 13 6.73 -2.01 14.17
C ALA A 13 5.97 -3.20 13.54
N ARG A 14 6.00 -4.37 14.20
CA ARG A 14 5.19 -5.53 13.82
C ARG A 14 3.70 -5.19 13.85
N GLY A 15 3.23 -4.58 14.93
CA GLY A 15 1.84 -4.18 15.09
C GLY A 15 1.39 -3.17 14.03
N ALA A 16 2.25 -2.25 13.61
CA ALA A 16 1.95 -1.29 12.56
C ALA A 16 1.77 -1.97 11.19
N LEU A 17 2.68 -2.86 10.81
CA LEU A 17 2.58 -3.59 9.53
C LEU A 17 1.41 -4.58 9.52
N LEU A 18 1.17 -5.30 10.63
CA LEU A 18 0.01 -6.18 10.76
C LEU A 18 -1.30 -5.39 10.78
N GLY A 19 -1.33 -4.25 11.47
CA GLY A 19 -2.48 -3.37 11.55
C GLY A 19 -2.87 -2.79 10.19
N LEU A 20 -1.88 -2.43 9.37
CA LEU A 20 -2.10 -2.04 7.96
C LEU A 20 -2.79 -3.18 7.20
N ALA A 21 -2.21 -4.38 7.21
CA ALA A 21 -2.74 -5.51 6.45
C ALA A 21 -4.15 -5.94 6.92
N VAL A 22 -4.39 -5.94 8.23
CA VAL A 22 -5.70 -6.25 8.81
C VAL A 22 -6.72 -5.16 8.48
N GLY A 23 -6.32 -3.88 8.59
CA GLY A 23 -7.19 -2.75 8.30
C GLY A 23 -7.62 -2.71 6.83
N ASP A 24 -6.67 -2.92 5.93
CA ASP A 24 -6.89 -3.07 4.49
C ASP A 24 -7.90 -4.21 4.21
N ALA A 25 -7.61 -5.44 4.65
CA ALA A 25 -8.49 -6.59 4.42
C ALA A 25 -9.90 -6.46 5.05
N LEU A 26 -10.03 -5.75 6.17
CA LEU A 26 -11.33 -5.42 6.78
C LEU A 26 -12.10 -4.37 5.97
N GLY A 27 -11.40 -3.39 5.42
CA GLY A 27 -11.98 -2.25 4.70
C GLY A 27 -12.37 -2.58 3.26
N ALA A 28 -11.60 -3.43 2.57
CA ALA A 28 -11.77 -3.72 1.14
C ALA A 28 -13.20 -4.13 0.74
N PRO A 29 -13.93 -4.98 1.49
CA PRO A 29 -15.31 -5.33 1.12
C PRO A 29 -16.30 -4.16 1.20
N ALA A 30 -15.99 -3.13 2.00
CA ALA A 30 -16.80 -1.94 2.20
C ALA A 30 -16.35 -0.74 1.35
N GLU A 31 -15.32 -0.92 0.51
CA GLU A 31 -14.81 0.12 -0.36
C GLU A 31 -15.93 0.65 -1.28
N ASN A 32 -15.98 1.97 -1.47
CA ASN A 32 -16.99 2.67 -2.27
C ASN A 32 -18.47 2.52 -1.80
N MET A 33 -18.70 1.96 -0.61
CA MET A 33 -20.04 1.89 0.00
C MET A 33 -20.32 3.11 0.88
N ARG A 34 -21.58 3.57 0.88
CA ARG A 34 -22.03 4.58 1.84
C ARG A 34 -22.16 3.97 3.23
N PRO A 35 -22.01 4.74 4.32
CA PRO A 35 -22.22 4.25 5.68
C PRO A 35 -23.59 3.60 5.91
N SER A 36 -24.65 4.05 5.23
CA SER A 36 -25.98 3.43 5.30
C SER A 36 -26.04 2.05 4.65
N GLU A 37 -25.24 1.79 3.63
CA GLU A 37 -25.16 0.51 2.94
C GLU A 37 -24.37 -0.51 3.76
N ILE A 38 -23.26 -0.06 4.36
CA ILE A 38 -22.47 -0.85 5.31
C ILE A 38 -23.35 -1.27 6.48
N ARG A 39 -24.07 -0.32 7.11
CA ARG A 39 -24.99 -0.61 8.22
C ARG A 39 -26.11 -1.56 7.84
N ARG A 40 -26.70 -1.40 6.65
CA ARG A 40 -27.77 -2.30 6.19
C ARG A 40 -27.27 -3.72 5.96
N ARG A 41 -26.04 -3.88 5.46
CA ARG A 41 -25.48 -5.18 5.09
C ARG A 41 -24.86 -5.93 6.27
N TRP A 42 -24.13 -5.22 7.13
CA TRP A 42 -23.33 -5.83 8.21
C TRP A 42 -23.56 -5.20 9.59
N GLY A 43 -24.33 -4.12 9.69
CA GLY A 43 -24.42 -3.34 10.93
C GLY A 43 -23.09 -2.65 11.23
N ARG A 44 -22.35 -3.18 12.20
CA ARG A 44 -20.98 -2.75 12.52
C ARG A 44 -20.03 -3.87 12.10
N ILE A 45 -19.00 -3.53 11.33
CA ILE A 45 -17.92 -4.46 11.00
C ILE A 45 -17.04 -4.60 12.23
N GLU A 46 -17.01 -5.80 12.82
CA GLU A 46 -16.18 -6.15 13.98
C GLU A 46 -15.14 -7.25 13.68
N GLY A 47 -15.16 -7.77 12.45
CA GLY A 47 -14.25 -8.79 11.95
C GLY A 47 -14.38 -8.93 10.43
N PHE A 48 -13.69 -9.91 9.85
CA PHE A 48 -13.73 -10.14 8.41
C PHE A 48 -15.14 -10.55 7.95
N VAL A 49 -15.61 -9.92 6.88
CA VAL A 49 -16.97 -10.10 6.34
C VAL A 49 -17.00 -10.88 5.01
N THR A 50 -15.86 -11.42 4.61
CA THR A 50 -15.68 -12.29 3.45
C THR A 50 -15.05 -13.61 3.88
N GLU A 51 -15.35 -14.70 3.16
CA GLU A 51 -14.78 -16.03 3.41
C GLU A 51 -13.27 -16.10 3.10
N SER A 52 -12.76 -15.14 2.33
CA SER A 52 -11.36 -15.07 1.92
C SER A 52 -10.90 -13.61 2.04
N PRO A 53 -10.63 -13.11 3.26
CA PRO A 53 -10.14 -11.76 3.45
C PRO A 53 -8.72 -11.65 2.87
N ALA A 54 -8.49 -10.59 2.11
CA ALA A 54 -7.21 -10.30 1.48
C ALA A 54 -6.98 -8.78 1.49
N GLY A 55 -5.72 -8.37 1.65
CA GLY A 55 -5.34 -6.98 1.42
C GLY A 55 -5.36 -6.64 -0.07
N THR A 56 -5.30 -5.34 -0.36
CA THR A 56 -5.25 -4.76 -1.70
C THR A 56 -3.85 -4.19 -1.98
N ASP A 57 -3.80 -3.24 -2.90
CA ASP A 57 -2.61 -2.48 -3.25
C ASP A 57 -1.97 -1.76 -2.06
N ASP A 58 -2.73 -1.35 -1.04
CA ASP A 58 -2.20 -0.79 0.21
C ASP A 58 -1.15 -1.73 0.83
N THR A 59 -1.52 -2.99 1.06
CA THR A 59 -0.64 -4.02 1.62
C THR A 59 0.46 -4.40 0.64
N GLU A 60 0.14 -4.62 -0.63
CA GLU A 60 1.14 -5.03 -1.63
C GLU A 60 2.25 -3.98 -1.80
N TYR A 61 1.91 -2.69 -1.87
CA TYR A 61 2.88 -1.61 -1.97
C TYR A 61 3.66 -1.37 -0.67
N ALA A 62 3.04 -1.57 0.49
CA ALA A 62 3.75 -1.52 1.76
C ALA A 62 4.80 -2.64 1.83
N VAL A 63 4.45 -3.88 1.43
CA VAL A 63 5.38 -5.00 1.36
C VAL A 63 6.49 -4.73 0.34
N PHE A 64 6.15 -4.24 -0.85
CA PHE A 64 7.12 -3.84 -1.87
C PHE A 64 8.15 -2.85 -1.32
N SER A 65 7.68 -1.79 -0.64
CA SER A 65 8.56 -0.77 -0.04
C SER A 65 9.43 -1.36 1.09
N GLY A 66 8.83 -2.18 1.95
CA GLY A 66 9.52 -2.86 3.03
C GLY A 66 10.61 -3.82 2.54
N LEU A 67 10.38 -4.54 1.45
CA LEU A 67 11.38 -5.42 0.83
C LEU A 67 12.57 -4.64 0.25
N LEU A 68 12.32 -3.47 -0.33
CA LEU A 68 13.39 -2.60 -0.82
C LEU A 68 14.23 -2.03 0.33
N LEU A 69 13.57 -1.59 1.42
CA LEU A 69 14.24 -1.14 2.63
C LEU A 69 15.04 -2.27 3.30
N ALA A 70 14.48 -3.47 3.42
CA ALA A 70 15.18 -4.62 3.98
C ALA A 70 16.42 -5.00 3.15
N ARG A 71 16.35 -4.86 1.82
CA ARG A 71 17.46 -5.16 0.92
C ARG A 71 18.56 -4.10 0.92
N HIS A 72 18.18 -2.83 0.91
CA HIS A 72 19.12 -1.73 0.67
C HIS A 72 19.43 -0.90 1.92
N GLY A 73 18.64 -1.01 2.99
CA GLY A 73 18.77 -0.19 4.19
C GLY A 73 18.84 1.30 3.87
N SER A 74 19.72 2.01 4.55
CA SER A 74 20.01 3.44 4.31
C SER A 74 20.65 3.73 2.94
N ALA A 75 21.10 2.71 2.21
CA ALA A 75 21.61 2.85 0.84
C ALA A 75 20.50 2.74 -0.23
N LEU A 76 19.21 2.75 0.16
CA LEU A 76 18.11 2.82 -0.79
C LEU A 76 18.19 4.13 -1.60
N THR A 77 18.13 4.04 -2.92
CA THR A 77 18.21 5.19 -3.83
C THR A 77 16.98 5.24 -4.73
N VAL A 78 16.71 6.41 -5.32
CA VAL A 78 15.66 6.58 -6.34
C VAL A 78 15.85 5.58 -7.50
N ARG A 79 17.09 5.33 -7.94
CA ARG A 79 17.36 4.32 -8.99
C ARG A 79 17.02 2.89 -8.57
N HIS A 80 17.18 2.54 -7.29
CA HIS A 80 16.75 1.23 -6.79
C HIS A 80 15.24 1.06 -6.89
N VAL A 81 14.49 2.11 -6.49
CA VAL A 81 13.03 2.13 -6.55
C VAL A 81 12.55 2.09 -7.99
N GLU A 82 13.09 2.95 -8.88
CA GLU A 82 12.73 2.99 -10.30
C GLU A 82 12.93 1.63 -10.99
N ARG A 83 14.10 1.00 -10.80
CA ARG A 83 14.38 -0.33 -11.35
C ARG A 83 13.41 -1.39 -10.82
N ALA A 84 13.04 -1.31 -9.55
CA ALA A 84 12.10 -2.24 -8.95
C ALA A 84 10.68 -2.04 -9.48
N TRP A 85 10.25 -0.79 -9.67
CA TRP A 85 8.99 -0.46 -10.33
C TRP A 85 8.93 -0.98 -11.76
N HIS A 86 10.00 -0.83 -12.54
CA HIS A 86 10.07 -1.43 -13.87
C HIS A 86 9.89 -2.96 -13.82
N ARG A 87 10.76 -3.64 -13.07
CA ARG A 87 10.79 -5.10 -13.02
C ARG A 87 9.49 -5.74 -12.51
N TRP A 88 8.87 -5.15 -11.49
CA TRP A 88 7.78 -5.80 -10.75
C TRP A 88 6.42 -5.14 -10.95
N ILE A 89 6.32 -4.09 -11.77
CA ILE A 89 5.05 -3.36 -11.98
C ILE A 89 4.92 -2.91 -13.44
N ALA A 90 5.86 -2.09 -13.94
CA ALA A 90 5.71 -1.44 -15.25
C ALA A 90 5.83 -2.38 -16.43
N ASP A 91 6.76 -3.33 -16.35
CA ASP A 91 7.15 -4.21 -17.45
C ASP A 91 6.43 -5.58 -17.37
N LEU A 92 5.51 -5.76 -16.42
CA LEU A 92 4.69 -6.97 -16.31
C LEU A 92 3.61 -7.00 -17.39
N ASP A 93 3.47 -8.14 -18.07
CA ASP A 93 2.46 -8.39 -19.11
C ASP A 93 1.18 -8.99 -18.52
N GLU A 94 0.52 -8.23 -17.65
CA GLU A 94 -0.67 -8.66 -16.89
C GLU A 94 -1.98 -8.04 -17.41
N GLY A 95 -1.93 -7.31 -18.53
CA GLY A 95 -3.07 -6.58 -19.08
C GLY A 95 -3.37 -5.28 -18.32
N PRO A 96 -4.64 -4.86 -18.18
CA PRO A 96 -4.99 -3.63 -17.48
C PRO A 96 -4.50 -3.68 -16.04
N PHE A 97 -3.78 -2.64 -15.60
CA PHE A 97 -3.29 -2.53 -14.23
C PHE A 97 -4.47 -2.55 -13.24
N ARG A 98 -4.62 -3.66 -12.50
CA ARG A 98 -5.69 -3.88 -11.52
C ARG A 98 -5.19 -3.48 -10.13
N GLY A 99 -6.09 -2.98 -9.27
CA GLY A 99 -5.74 -2.63 -7.90
C GLY A 99 -4.75 -1.48 -7.84
N ALA A 100 -5.09 -0.33 -8.44
CA ALA A 100 -4.22 0.83 -8.32
C ALA A 100 -5.00 2.13 -8.39
N GLY A 101 -4.73 2.97 -7.41
CA GLY A 101 -5.18 4.36 -7.35
C GLY A 101 -4.81 5.19 -8.59
N PHE A 102 -5.37 6.40 -8.65
CA PHE A 102 -5.14 7.31 -9.77
C PHE A 102 -3.67 7.77 -9.86
N SER A 103 -2.95 7.79 -8.74
CA SER A 103 -1.57 8.28 -8.68
C SER A 103 -0.55 7.28 -9.23
N GLU A 104 -0.71 6.03 -8.85
CA GLU A 104 0.06 4.86 -9.28
C GLU A 104 -0.10 4.68 -10.79
N ARG A 105 -1.33 4.76 -11.29
CA ARG A 105 -1.61 4.69 -12.74
C ARG A 105 -0.94 5.80 -13.53
N GLY A 106 -0.96 7.04 -13.00
CA GLY A 106 -0.26 8.15 -13.64
C GLY A 106 1.25 7.93 -13.71
N THR A 107 1.83 7.43 -12.62
CA THR A 107 3.27 7.12 -12.56
C THR A 107 3.65 5.99 -13.49
N LEU A 108 2.84 4.92 -13.52
CA LEU A 108 3.02 3.75 -14.36
C LEU A 108 3.01 4.11 -15.85
N GLU A 109 2.03 4.92 -16.27
CA GLU A 109 1.92 5.37 -17.66
C GLU A 109 3.14 6.22 -18.06
N ASN A 110 3.61 7.09 -17.18
CA ASN A 110 4.81 7.89 -17.43
C ASN A 110 6.06 7.00 -17.56
N LEU A 111 6.23 5.98 -16.70
CA LEU A 111 7.33 5.02 -16.80
C LEU A 111 7.29 4.24 -18.13
N ARG A 112 6.10 3.80 -18.56
CA ARG A 112 5.89 3.11 -19.84
C ARG A 112 6.19 3.99 -21.06
N ARG A 113 6.11 5.31 -20.92
CA ARG A 113 6.54 6.29 -21.93
C ARG A 113 8.04 6.62 -21.88
N GLY A 114 8.80 5.99 -20.98
CA GLY A 114 10.24 6.21 -20.82
C GLY A 114 10.60 7.41 -19.95
N LEU A 115 9.67 7.97 -19.19
CA LEU A 115 9.97 9.03 -18.22
C LEU A 115 10.53 8.41 -16.94
N ALA A 116 11.62 8.98 -16.42
CA ALA A 116 12.27 8.55 -15.18
C ALA A 116 11.85 9.41 -13.98
N ALA A 117 12.17 8.96 -12.76
CA ALA A 117 11.99 9.78 -11.58
C ALA A 117 12.90 11.03 -11.63
N PRO A 118 12.45 12.20 -11.10
CA PRO A 118 11.16 12.43 -10.44
C PRO A 118 10.01 12.78 -11.39
N ILE A 119 10.27 12.88 -12.70
CA ILE A 119 9.29 13.31 -13.71
C ILE A 119 8.13 12.31 -13.80
N SER A 120 8.41 11.02 -13.63
CA SER A 120 7.37 9.98 -13.64
C SER A 120 6.27 10.22 -12.60
N ALA A 121 6.57 10.87 -11.47
CA ALA A 121 5.59 11.21 -10.44
C ALA A 121 4.77 12.50 -10.75
N GLN A 122 5.02 13.18 -11.87
CA GLN A 122 4.26 14.38 -12.26
C GLN A 122 2.98 13.97 -12.99
N HIS A 123 1.86 13.94 -12.27
CA HIS A 123 0.51 13.67 -12.81
C HIS A 123 -0.55 14.47 -12.04
N ARG A 124 -1.79 14.52 -12.56
CA ARG A 124 -2.90 15.34 -12.02
C ARG A 124 -3.49 14.86 -10.68
N HIS A 125 -2.97 13.75 -10.15
CA HIS A 125 -3.56 13.01 -9.04
C HIS A 125 -2.60 12.87 -7.85
N ALA A 126 -1.65 13.78 -7.71
CA ALA A 126 -0.70 13.79 -6.58
C ALA A 126 -1.38 14.02 -5.21
N TRP A 127 -2.67 14.38 -5.19
CA TRP A 127 -3.48 14.54 -3.99
C TRP A 127 -4.12 13.22 -3.49
N SER A 128 -3.96 12.11 -4.23
CA SER A 128 -4.42 10.80 -3.78
C SER A 128 -3.57 10.28 -2.60
N ASP A 129 -4.19 9.44 -1.79
CA ASP A 129 -3.63 8.70 -0.67
C ASP A 129 -2.66 7.57 -1.05
N GLY A 130 -2.47 7.27 -2.34
CA GLY A 130 -1.63 6.17 -2.81
C GLY A 130 -0.18 6.15 -2.31
N LEU A 131 0.38 7.33 -1.98
CA LEU A 131 1.66 7.42 -1.27
C LEU A 131 1.54 7.13 0.23
N ALA A 132 0.50 7.64 0.87
CA ALA A 132 0.31 7.57 2.32
C ALA A 132 -0.06 6.15 2.78
N MET A 133 -0.89 5.45 2.01
CA MET A 133 -1.38 4.10 2.35
C MET A 133 -0.24 3.07 2.55
N ARG A 134 0.90 3.30 1.88
CA ARG A 134 2.07 2.39 1.88
C ARG A 134 3.26 2.87 2.71
N ALA A 135 3.09 3.92 3.53
CA ALA A 135 4.20 4.57 4.20
C ALA A 135 4.68 3.85 5.48
N ALA A 136 3.93 2.87 6.00
CA ALA A 136 4.23 2.18 7.27
C ALA A 136 5.65 1.58 7.40
N PRO A 137 6.34 1.12 6.33
CA PRO A 137 7.71 0.62 6.45
C PRO A 137 8.80 1.69 6.72
N PHE A 138 8.51 2.97 6.55
CA PHE A 138 9.46 4.09 6.72
C PHE A 138 9.44 4.66 8.13
#